data_AF-A0A832WXV3-F1
#
_entry.id   AF-A0A832WXV3-F1
#
_cell.length_a   1.000
_cell.length_b   1.000
_cell.length_c   1.000
_cell.angle_alpha   90.00
_cell.angle_beta   90.00
_cell.angle_gamma   90.00
#
_symmetry.space_group_name_H-M   'P 1'
#
loop_
_entity.id
_entity.type
_entity.pdbx_description
1 polymer ?
#
loop_
_entity_poly.entity_id
_entity_poly.type
_entity_poly.pdbx_seq_one_letter_code
_entity_poly.pdbx_strand_id
1 'polypeptide(L)'
;MYMAKAVETETKETGAGKKGFNVPEKVKKLGADVDNLTKKTGDEASKLAKSINGEIKSLAGEIKSIDVKDEVKSITGRVEKLVDATGDNAKKLASEIKADIKKLMDKI
;
A
#
# COMPACT_ATOMS: atom_id res chain seq x y z
N MET A 1 47.92 -24.48 -53.78
CA MET A 1 46.97 -25.27 -52.97
C MET A 1 46.74 -24.52 -51.68
N TYR A 2 45.48 -24.29 -51.36
CA TYR A 2 44.94 -23.45 -50.29
C TYR A 2 45.42 -23.86 -48.90
N MET A 3 45.66 -22.89 -48.01
CA MET A 3 45.13 -22.87 -46.62
C MET A 3 45.16 -21.42 -46.11
N ALA A 4 44.11 -20.66 -46.42
CA ALA A 4 43.80 -19.45 -45.67
C ALA A 4 43.37 -19.87 -44.26
N LYS A 5 44.02 -19.31 -43.23
CA LYS A 5 43.72 -19.54 -41.82
C LYS A 5 42.22 -19.36 -41.57
N ALA A 6 41.57 -20.40 -41.06
CA ALA A 6 40.30 -20.26 -40.38
C ALA A 6 40.53 -19.37 -39.15
N VAL A 7 40.09 -18.12 -39.23
CA VAL A 7 39.82 -17.31 -38.06
C VAL A 7 38.52 -17.88 -37.50
N GLU A 8 38.65 -18.79 -36.55
CA GLU A 8 37.56 -19.11 -35.63
C GLU A 8 37.23 -17.82 -34.89
N THR A 9 36.22 -17.11 -35.40
CA THR A 9 35.44 -16.22 -34.56
C THR A 9 34.67 -17.11 -33.60
N GLU A 10 35.36 -17.61 -32.58
CA GLU A 10 34.73 -17.93 -31.31
C GLU A 10 34.11 -16.62 -30.82
N THR A 11 32.86 -16.43 -31.22
CA THR A 11 31.90 -15.62 -30.51
C THR A 11 31.97 -16.15 -29.09
N LYS A 12 32.77 -15.48 -28.24
CA LYS A 12 32.64 -15.63 -26.80
C LYS A 12 31.22 -15.20 -26.50
N GLU A 13 30.32 -16.17 -26.52
CA GLU A 13 29.19 -16.26 -25.62
C GLU A 13 29.78 -16.07 -24.22
N THR A 14 29.99 -14.80 -23.87
CA THR A 14 30.16 -14.37 -22.50
C THR A 14 28.80 -14.69 -21.90
N GLY A 15 28.76 -15.90 -21.35
CA GLY A 15 27.54 -16.60 -21.00
C GLY A 15 26.60 -15.69 -20.25
N ALA A 16 25.32 -15.86 -20.55
CA ALA A 16 24.17 -15.45 -19.78
C ALA A 16 24.55 -15.14 -18.32
N GLY A 17 25.03 -13.91 -18.11
CA GLY A 17 25.52 -13.44 -16.85
C GLY A 17 24.29 -13.27 -16.01
N LYS A 18 23.99 -14.27 -15.18
CA LYS A 18 22.99 -14.33 -14.11
C LYS A 18 22.12 -13.07 -14.11
N LYS A 19 20.84 -13.20 -14.51
CA LYS A 19 19.78 -12.31 -14.01
C LYS A 19 19.92 -12.32 -12.49
N GLY A 20 20.73 -11.41 -11.96
CA GLY A 20 21.04 -11.33 -10.55
C GLY A 20 19.70 -11.09 -9.91
N PHE A 21 19.23 -12.07 -9.16
CA PHE A 21 18.01 -11.92 -8.40
C PHE A 21 18.31 -10.78 -7.42
N ASN A 22 17.89 -9.55 -7.74
CA ASN A 22 18.20 -8.39 -6.92
C ASN A 22 17.24 -8.39 -5.71
N VAL A 23 17.38 -9.42 -4.88
CA VAL A 23 16.55 -9.66 -3.70
C VAL A 23 16.57 -8.43 -2.78
N PRO A 24 17.72 -7.78 -2.50
CA PRO A 24 17.74 -6.59 -1.63
C PRO A 24 16.89 -5.43 -2.19
N GLU A 25 16.91 -5.19 -3.50
CA GLU A 25 16.09 -4.13 -4.11
C GLU A 25 14.60 -4.47 -4.05
N LYS A 26 14.22 -5.74 -4.28
CA LYS A 26 12.84 -6.21 -4.14
C LYS A 26 12.31 -6.07 -2.71
N VAL A 27 13.13 -6.40 -1.71
CA VAL A 27 12.77 -6.28 -0.29
C VAL A 27 12.61 -4.81 0.12
N LYS A 28 13.48 -3.91 -0.36
CA LYS A 28 13.31 -2.46 -0.17
C LYS A 28 12.02 -1.95 -0.81
N LYS A 29 11.72 -2.36 -2.04
CA LYS A 29 10.48 -2.01 -2.73
C LYS A 29 9.26 -2.48 -1.95
N LEU A 30 9.29 -3.70 -1.40
CA LEU A 30 8.19 -4.22 -0.58
C LEU A 30 7.90 -3.32 0.63
N GLY A 31 8.93 -2.81 1.31
CA GLY A 31 8.74 -1.85 2.41
C GLY A 31 8.05 -0.55 1.96
N ALA A 32 8.41 -0.03 0.79
CA ALA A 32 7.75 1.15 0.21
C ALA A 32 6.30 0.86 -0.24
N ASP A 33 6.04 -0.33 -0.76
CA ASP A 33 4.69 -0.77 -1.15
C ASP A 33 3.77 -0.87 0.08
N VAL A 34 4.28 -1.33 1.23
CA VAL A 34 3.55 -1.33 2.52
C VAL A 34 3.23 0.10 2.99
N ASP A 35 4.18 1.03 2.88
CA ASP A 35 3.93 2.44 3.21
C ASP A 35 2.84 3.04 2.31
N ASN A 36 2.87 2.73 1.01
CA ASN A 36 1.87 3.17 0.04
C ASN A 36 0.48 2.58 0.32
N LEU A 37 0.41 1.29 0.66
CA LEU A 37 -0.84 0.64 1.06
C LEU A 37 -1.46 1.37 2.25
N THR A 38 -0.67 1.63 3.29
CA THR A 38 -1.10 2.32 4.52
C THR A 38 -1.68 3.70 4.23
N LYS A 39 -1.00 4.50 3.39
CA LYS A 39 -1.49 5.82 2.98
C LYS A 39 -2.81 5.72 2.22
N LYS A 40 -2.89 4.83 1.22
CA LYS A 40 -4.10 4.65 0.42
C LYS A 40 -5.28 4.18 1.26
N THR A 41 -5.08 3.28 2.22
CA THR A 41 -6.13 2.85 3.15
C THR A 41 -6.70 4.03 3.95
N GLY A 42 -5.84 4.90 4.50
CA GLY A 42 -6.30 6.09 5.22
C GLY A 42 -7.02 7.10 4.32
N ASP A 43 -6.51 7.32 3.11
CA ASP A 43 -7.09 8.24 2.13
C ASP A 43 -8.47 7.77 1.65
N GLU A 44 -8.61 6.48 1.34
CA GLU A 44 -9.88 5.88 0.90
C GLU A 44 -10.91 5.85 2.03
N ALA A 45 -10.51 5.48 3.25
CA ALA A 45 -11.40 5.56 4.43
C ALA A 45 -11.91 6.99 4.66
N SER A 46 -11.02 7.98 4.56
CA SER A 46 -11.38 9.40 4.70
C SER A 46 -12.32 9.88 3.61
N LYS A 47 -12.12 9.46 2.35
CA LYS A 47 -13.01 9.79 1.23
C LYS A 47 -14.40 9.19 1.43
N LEU A 48 -14.48 7.92 1.81
CA LEU A 48 -15.75 7.25 2.07
C LEU A 48 -16.51 7.91 3.22
N ALA A 49 -15.83 8.24 4.32
CA ALA A 49 -16.46 8.93 5.44
C ALA A 49 -17.00 10.33 5.06
N LYS A 50 -16.31 11.07 4.20
CA LYS A 50 -16.83 12.35 3.68
C LYS A 50 -18.12 12.16 2.89
N SER A 51 -18.21 11.11 2.05
CA SER A 51 -19.43 10.77 1.31
C SER A 51 -20.57 10.41 2.26
N ILE A 52 -20.32 9.48 3.17
CA ILE A 52 -21.30 9.01 4.17
C ILE A 52 -21.79 10.16 5.05
N ASN A 53 -20.89 11.01 5.54
CA ASN A 53 -21.26 12.18 6.34
C ASN A 53 -22.05 13.23 5.53
N GLY A 54 -21.82 13.31 4.22
CA GLY A 54 -22.65 14.11 3.30
C GLY A 54 -24.08 13.59 3.23
N GLU A 55 -24.25 12.28 3.05
CA GLU A 55 -25.56 11.62 3.03
C GLU A 55 -26.29 11.75 4.37
N ILE A 56 -25.60 11.51 5.49
CA ILE A 56 -26.15 11.68 6.85
C ILE A 56 -26.65 13.13 7.05
N LYS A 57 -25.89 14.13 6.61
CA LYS A 57 -26.30 15.55 6.70
C LYS A 57 -27.51 15.85 5.83
N SER A 58 -27.59 15.28 4.63
CA SER A 58 -28.75 15.45 3.75
C SER A 58 -30.02 14.92 4.43
N LEU A 59 -29.96 13.69 4.97
CA LEU A 59 -31.06 13.10 5.73
C LEU A 59 -31.47 13.96 6.93
N ALA A 60 -30.49 14.50 7.66
CA ALA A 60 -30.76 15.37 8.80
C ALA A 60 -31.49 16.67 8.42
N GLY A 61 -31.25 17.19 7.21
CA GLY A 61 -31.93 18.38 6.69
C GLY A 61 -33.41 18.15 6.38
N GLU A 62 -33.78 16.91 6.05
CA GLU A 62 -35.16 16.52 5.74
C GLU A 62 -35.98 16.19 7.01
N ILE A 63 -35.32 15.93 8.14
CA ILE A 63 -35.95 15.48 9.38
C ILE A 63 -36.20 16.64 10.35
N LYS A 64 -37.46 16.83 10.73
CA LYS A 64 -37.89 17.88 11.69
C LYS A 64 -37.79 17.46 13.16
N SER A 65 -37.72 16.15 13.46
CA SER A 65 -37.68 15.63 14.83
C SER A 65 -36.33 15.90 15.52
N ILE A 66 -36.37 16.30 16.79
CA ILE A 66 -35.18 16.62 17.60
C ILE A 66 -34.43 15.34 17.98
N ASP A 67 -35.14 14.30 18.44
CA ASP A 67 -34.52 13.04 18.86
C ASP A 67 -33.67 12.41 17.75
N VAL A 68 -34.19 12.46 16.52
CA VAL A 68 -33.49 11.93 15.34
C VAL A 68 -32.26 12.77 14.96
N LYS A 69 -32.24 14.09 15.24
CA LYS A 69 -31.07 14.94 14.99
C LYS A 69 -29.89 14.56 15.88
N ASP A 70 -30.13 14.17 17.12
CA ASP A 70 -29.06 13.75 18.03
C ASP A 70 -28.54 12.34 17.67
N GLU A 71 -29.41 11.45 17.19
CA GLU A 71 -28.98 10.18 16.59
C GLU A 71 -28.08 10.39 15.38
N VAL A 72 -28.43 11.28 14.45
CA VAL A 72 -27.60 11.64 13.27
C VAL A 72 -26.21 12.13 13.70
N LYS A 73 -26.12 13.02 14.69
CA LYS A 73 -24.82 13.48 15.21
C LYS A 73 -24.01 12.33 15.80
N SER A 74 -24.67 11.45 16.56
CA SER A 74 -24.04 10.26 17.13
C SER A 74 -23.48 9.33 16.04
N ILE A 75 -24.24 9.09 14.97
CA ILE A 75 -23.80 8.30 13.81
C ILE A 75 -22.61 8.98 13.12
N THR A 76 -22.68 10.29 12.87
CA THR A 76 -21.57 11.06 12.28
C THR A 76 -20.27 10.87 13.06
N GLY A 77 -20.31 11.03 14.39
CA GLY A 77 -19.15 10.81 15.25
C GLY A 77 -18.66 9.35 15.27
N ARG A 78 -19.54 8.37 15.09
CA ARG A 78 -19.15 6.95 14.95
C ARG A 78 -18.44 6.68 13.62
N VAL A 79 -18.86 7.33 12.53
CA VAL A 79 -18.19 7.24 11.22
C VAL A 79 -16.77 7.82 11.32
N GLU A 80 -16.60 8.97 11.96
CA GLU A 80 -15.28 9.57 12.18
C GLU A 80 -14.36 8.63 12.99
N LYS A 81 -14.87 8.08 14.11
CA LYS A 81 -14.13 7.09 14.92
C LYS A 81 -13.74 5.84 14.13
N LEU A 82 -14.58 5.39 13.20
CA LEU A 82 -14.27 4.24 12.34
C LEU A 82 -13.08 4.55 11.42
N VAL A 83 -13.00 5.76 10.86
CA VAL A 83 -11.86 6.18 10.03
C VAL A 83 -10.58 6.25 10.84
N ASP A 84 -10.63 6.87 12.03
CA ASP A 84 -9.47 6.99 12.91
C ASP A 84 -8.94 5.61 13.28
N ALA A 85 -9.82 4.70 13.72
CA ALA A 85 -9.47 3.33 14.05
C ALA A 85 -8.89 2.57 12.85
N THR A 86 -9.44 2.78 11.65
CA THR A 86 -8.92 2.17 10.41
C THR A 86 -7.50 2.66 10.10
N GLY A 87 -7.27 3.98 10.18
CA GLY A 87 -5.97 4.58 9.94
C GLY A 87 -4.91 4.14 10.96
N ASP A 88 -5.27 4.09 12.24
CA ASP A 88 -4.34 3.70 13.30
C ASP A 88 -4.02 2.20 13.26
N ASN A 89 -5.01 1.35 13.00
CA ASN A 89 -4.77 -0.09 12.78
C ASN A 89 -3.89 -0.33 11.55
N ALA A 90 -4.10 0.40 10.45
CA ALA A 90 -3.27 0.31 9.26
C ALA A 90 -1.81 0.68 9.57
N LYS A 91 -1.56 1.79 10.28
CA LYS A 91 -0.21 2.20 10.70
C LYS A 91 0.47 1.18 11.60
N LYS A 92 -0.28 0.59 12.54
CA LYS A 92 0.23 -0.43 13.45
C LYS A 92 0.68 -1.67 12.68
N LEU A 93 -0.21 -2.22 11.84
CA LEU A 93 0.10 -3.39 11.01
C LEU A 93 1.26 -3.13 10.05
N ALA A 94 1.31 -1.94 9.44
CA ALA A 94 2.42 -1.56 8.56
C ALA A 94 3.76 -1.55 9.29
N SER A 95 3.79 -1.06 10.53
CA SER A 95 5.00 -1.03 11.36
C SER A 95 5.47 -2.45 11.71
N GLU A 96 4.54 -3.34 12.05
CA GLU A 96 4.83 -4.76 12.33
C GLU A 96 5.39 -5.45 11.07
N ILE A 97 4.74 -5.30 9.92
CA ILE A 97 5.19 -5.86 8.64
C ILE A 97 6.58 -5.31 8.26
N LYS A 98 6.83 -4.01 8.44
CA LYS A 98 8.16 -3.42 8.14
C LYS A 98 9.25 -3.95 9.05
N ALA A 99 8.95 -4.22 10.32
CA ALA A 99 9.90 -4.87 11.22
C ALA A 99 10.28 -6.26 10.71
N ASP A 100 9.31 -7.04 10.20
CA ASP A 100 9.57 -8.36 9.63
C ASP A 100 10.31 -8.30 8.29
N ILE A 101 10.01 -7.31 7.43
CA ILE A 101 10.79 -7.03 6.20
C ILE A 101 12.24 -6.71 6.56
N LYS A 102 12.49 -5.94 7.62
CA LYS A 102 13.84 -5.66 8.09
C LYS A 102 14.56 -6.93 8.55
N LYS A 103 13.91 -7.76 9.37
CA LYS A 103 14.46 -9.06 9.79
C LYS A 103 14.77 -9.98 8.60
N LEU A 104 13.97 -9.90 7.53
CA LEU A 104 14.25 -10.63 6.29
C LEU A 104 15.48 -10.08 5.59
N MET A 105 15.60 -8.75 5.52
CA MET A 105 16.75 -8.08 4.90
C MET A 105 18.06 -8.37 5.64
N ASP A 106 18.03 -8.48 6.98
CA ASP A 106 19.20 -8.81 7.79
C ASP A 106 19.70 -10.26 7.56
N LYS A 107 18.90 -11.12 6.91
CA LYS A 107 19.24 -12.52 6.58
C LYS A 107 19.76 -12.72 5.16
N ILE A 108 19.75 -11.67 4.32
CA ILE A 108 20.13 -11.71 2.90
C ILE A 108 21.41 -10.91 2.71
#